data_AF-A0A840AI79-F1
#
_entry.id   AF-A0A840AI79-F1
#
_cell.length_a   1.000
_cell.length_b   1.000
_cell.length_c   1.000
_cell.angle_alpha   90.00
_cell.angle_beta   90.00
_cell.angle_gamma   90.00
#
_symmetry.space_group_name_H-M   'P 1'
#
loop_
_entity.id
_entity.type
_entity.pdbx_description
1 polymer ?
#
loop_
_entity_poly.entity_id
_entity_poly.type
_entity_poly.pdbx_seq_one_letter_code
_entity_poly.pdbx_strand_id
1 'polypeptide(L)'
;MRALGIALVLAAIASHSWAADNDAKIRKCSAVENGLERLACFDELAASLNAAADQKASAAAAASPEDKGQWRQLIEASKVDDSTTVILNLASKGSIIDRFGRRHDPTLTIRCMEKVTVLYWTFGDLFVADSGGFGEVTIRLDREKARSLRTDESTDHRSLGLWTGGQTIPLIRSMLDNETMLVRMTPYSESAMEMEFDIRGLAAAVKPLQAACGWSAVAKPKAAAN
;
A
#
# COMPACT_ATOMS: atom_id res chain seq x y z
N MET A 1 12.61 54.32 15.09
CA MET A 1 11.79 53.25 14.46
C MET A 1 12.23 51.94 15.04
N ARG A 2 11.32 51.21 15.68
CA ARG A 2 11.59 50.02 16.50
C ARG A 2 11.88 48.81 15.60
N ALA A 3 12.91 48.06 16.01
CA ALA A 3 13.39 46.83 15.40
C ALA A 3 12.36 45.70 15.43
N LEU A 4 12.44 44.77 14.48
CA LEU A 4 12.08 43.37 14.69
C LEU A 4 12.86 42.51 13.67
N GLY A 5 13.86 41.78 14.16
CA GLY A 5 14.63 40.79 13.39
C GLY A 5 13.86 39.48 13.31
N ILE A 6 13.89 38.85 12.13
CA ILE A 6 13.29 37.54 11.88
C ILE A 6 14.41 36.51 11.96
N ALA A 7 14.39 35.69 13.02
CA ALA A 7 15.26 34.55 13.20
C ALA A 7 14.82 33.41 12.27
N LEU A 8 15.70 33.03 11.34
CA LEU A 8 15.53 31.88 10.45
C LEU A 8 15.97 30.61 11.21
N VAL A 9 15.01 29.86 11.76
CA VAL A 9 15.28 28.55 12.38
C VAL A 9 15.19 27.47 11.30
N LEU A 10 16.35 27.00 10.83
CA LEU A 10 16.46 25.75 10.08
C LEU A 10 16.27 24.57 11.05
N ALA A 11 15.10 23.93 11.02
CA ALA A 11 14.91 22.64 11.66
C ALA A 11 15.45 21.53 10.73
N ALA A 12 16.71 21.14 10.94
CA ALA A 12 17.27 19.93 10.34
C ALA A 12 16.59 18.70 10.97
N ILE A 13 15.76 18.01 10.19
CA ILE A 13 15.15 16.75 10.61
C ILE A 13 16.24 15.67 10.50
N ALA A 14 16.93 15.40 11.60
CA ALA A 14 17.94 14.36 11.67
C ALA A 14 17.30 12.97 11.58
N SER A 15 17.22 12.42 10.37
CA SER A 15 16.96 10.99 10.14
C SER A 15 18.26 10.18 10.38
N HIS A 16 18.82 10.27 11.57
CA HIS A 16 20.01 9.50 11.95
C HIS A 16 19.79 8.97 13.36
N SER A 17 19.89 7.64 13.56
CA SER A 17 20.54 7.03 14.75
C SER A 17 20.13 5.56 14.97
N TRP A 18 20.38 4.68 13.98
CA TRP A 18 20.50 3.25 14.31
C TRP A 18 21.86 2.71 13.88
N ALA A 19 22.30 3.04 12.66
CA ALA A 19 23.67 2.76 12.22
C ALA A 19 24.73 3.47 13.09
N ALA A 20 24.49 4.75 13.41
CA ALA A 20 25.45 5.57 14.16
C ALA A 20 25.72 5.08 15.60
N ASP A 21 24.75 4.43 16.24
CA ASP A 21 24.88 3.93 17.62
C ASP A 21 25.75 2.65 17.68
N ASN A 22 25.58 1.75 16.71
CA ASN A 22 26.41 0.54 16.61
C ASN A 22 27.86 0.87 16.26
N ASP A 23 28.09 1.84 15.37
CA ASP A 23 29.44 2.30 15.01
C ASP A 23 30.19 2.92 16.20
N ALA A 24 29.47 3.59 17.11
CA ALA A 24 30.06 4.12 18.35
C ALA A 24 30.47 2.99 19.31
N LYS A 25 29.62 1.97 19.46
CA LYS A 25 29.88 0.81 20.33
C LYS A 25 31.04 -0.05 19.83
N ILE A 26 31.13 -0.28 18.52
CA ILE A 26 32.25 -0.99 17.88
C ILE A 26 33.56 -0.23 18.11
N ARG A 27 33.57 1.09 17.90
CA ARG A 27 34.76 1.92 18.16
C ARG A 27 35.20 1.86 19.61
N LYS A 28 34.26 1.87 20.56
CA LYS A 28 34.57 1.74 22.00
C LYS A 28 35.29 0.42 22.32
N CYS A 29 34.81 -0.71 21.80
CA CYS A 29 35.49 -2.00 22.01
C CYS A 29 36.85 -2.07 21.31
N SER A 30 36.98 -1.47 20.12
CA SER A 30 38.25 -1.45 19.38
C SER A 30 39.37 -0.69 20.11
N ALA A 31 39.03 0.27 20.96
CA ALA A 31 39.97 1.08 21.71
C ALA A 31 40.52 0.39 22.98
N VAL A 32 40.06 -0.82 23.32
CA VAL A 32 40.55 -1.59 24.47
C VAL A 32 41.91 -2.22 24.13
N GLU A 33 42.94 -1.88 24.91
CA GLU A 33 44.33 -2.31 24.65
C GLU A 33 44.54 -3.79 24.98
N ASN A 34 44.04 -4.25 26.13
CA ASN A 34 44.15 -5.64 26.56
C ASN A 34 43.32 -6.55 25.63
N GLY A 35 43.97 -7.52 24.99
CA GLY A 35 43.34 -8.41 24.02
C GLY A 35 42.18 -9.25 24.59
N LEU A 36 42.28 -9.71 25.83
CA LEU A 36 41.24 -10.50 26.48
C LEU A 36 40.03 -9.64 26.85
N GLU A 37 40.28 -8.43 27.37
CA GLU A 37 39.20 -7.48 27.71
C GLU A 37 38.51 -6.94 26.44
N ARG A 38 39.29 -6.73 25.37
CA ARG A 38 38.75 -6.34 24.06
C ARG A 38 37.86 -7.44 23.49
N LEU A 39 38.29 -8.70 23.57
CA LEU A 39 37.50 -9.84 23.13
C LEU A 39 36.18 -9.91 23.90
N ALA A 40 36.24 -9.83 25.24
CA ALA A 40 35.06 -9.81 26.09
C ALA A 40 34.07 -8.66 25.75
N CYS A 41 34.59 -7.47 25.44
CA CYS A 41 33.77 -6.33 25.00
C CYS A 41 33.02 -6.63 23.69
N PHE A 42 33.70 -7.24 22.71
CA PHE A 42 33.06 -7.61 21.44
C PHE A 42 32.03 -8.72 21.61
N ASP A 43 32.31 -9.71 22.48
CA ASP A 43 31.38 -10.80 22.76
C ASP A 43 30.10 -10.29 23.43
N GLU A 44 30.21 -9.36 24.39
CA GLU A 44 29.06 -8.72 25.03
C GLU A 44 28.25 -7.87 24.04
N LEU A 45 28.94 -7.11 23.19
CA LEU A 45 28.28 -6.33 22.14
C LEU A 45 27.53 -7.24 21.17
N ALA A 46 28.16 -8.32 20.70
CA ALA A 46 27.53 -9.30 19.81
C ALA A 46 26.31 -9.96 20.47
N ALA A 47 26.42 -10.35 21.74
CA ALA A 47 25.30 -10.90 22.50
C ALA A 47 24.12 -9.91 22.58
N SER A 48 24.40 -8.63 22.85
CA SER A 48 23.35 -7.59 22.92
C SER A 48 22.66 -7.36 21.57
N LEU A 49 23.40 -7.37 20.47
CA LEU A 49 22.86 -7.18 19.12
C LEU A 49 22.02 -8.39 18.69
N ASN A 50 22.49 -9.60 18.98
CA ASN A 50 21.75 -10.82 18.73
C ASN A 50 20.47 -10.88 19.55
N ALA A 51 20.52 -10.53 20.83
CA ALA A 51 19.33 -10.45 21.68
C ALA A 51 18.31 -9.42 21.12
N ALA A 52 18.76 -8.25 20.64
CA ALA A 52 17.88 -7.27 20.01
C ALA A 52 17.26 -7.79 18.70
N ALA A 53 18.03 -8.53 17.89
CA ALA A 53 17.54 -9.17 16.68
C ALA A 53 16.51 -10.28 17.00
N ASP A 54 16.79 -11.10 18.01
CA ASP A 54 15.91 -12.18 18.48
C ASP A 54 14.61 -11.63 19.06
N GLN A 55 14.66 -10.52 19.81
CA GLN A 55 13.46 -9.82 20.30
C GLN A 55 12.62 -9.25 19.15
N LYS A 56 13.26 -8.77 18.08
CA LYS A 56 12.55 -8.30 16.88
C LYS A 56 11.92 -9.46 16.11
N ALA A 57 12.62 -10.59 16.01
CA ALA A 57 12.11 -11.81 15.39
C ALA A 57 10.98 -12.44 16.21
N SER A 58 11.09 -12.46 17.54
CA SER A 58 10.06 -12.98 18.44
C SER A 58 8.83 -12.08 18.46
N ALA A 59 8.99 -10.75 18.41
CA ALA A 59 7.87 -9.82 18.24
C ALA A 59 7.15 -10.00 16.90
N ALA A 60 7.89 -10.29 15.82
CA ALA A 60 7.30 -10.61 14.52
C ALA A 60 6.61 -11.98 14.50
N ALA A 61 7.10 -12.95 15.27
CA ALA A 61 6.50 -14.28 15.42
C ALA A 61 5.32 -14.31 16.41
N ALA A 62 5.28 -13.39 17.38
CA ALA A 62 4.21 -13.23 18.35
C ALA A 62 3.05 -12.38 17.82
N ALA A 63 3.26 -11.63 16.72
CA ALA A 63 2.16 -11.06 15.97
C ALA A 63 1.34 -12.21 15.35
N SER A 64 0.08 -12.35 15.78
CA SER A 64 -0.86 -13.26 15.13
C SER A 64 -0.88 -12.95 13.62
N PRO A 65 -1.04 -13.95 12.73
CA PRO A 65 -1.16 -13.70 11.30
C PRO A 65 -2.25 -12.65 11.12
N GLU A 66 -1.86 -11.43 10.74
CA GLU A 66 -2.81 -10.34 10.65
C GLU A 66 -3.91 -10.76 9.67
N ASP A 67 -5.17 -10.59 10.10
CA ASP A 67 -6.31 -10.98 9.28
C ASP A 67 -6.30 -10.19 7.97
N LYS A 68 -6.06 -10.90 6.87
CA LYS A 68 -6.06 -10.34 5.50
C LYS A 68 -7.46 -10.34 4.88
N GLY A 69 -8.49 -10.74 5.63
CA GLY A 69 -9.86 -10.82 5.15
C GLY A 69 -9.97 -11.73 3.93
N GLN A 70 -10.76 -11.29 2.94
CA GLN A 70 -11.00 -12.05 1.70
C GLN A 70 -9.96 -11.77 0.60
N TRP A 71 -8.92 -10.99 0.90
CA TRP A 71 -7.90 -10.63 -0.09
C TRP A 71 -7.03 -11.83 -0.46
N ARG A 72 -6.98 -12.16 -1.74
CA ARG A 72 -6.07 -13.17 -2.29
C ARG A 72 -4.79 -12.49 -2.76
N GLN A 73 -3.65 -13.03 -2.35
CA GLN A 73 -2.33 -12.48 -2.69
C GLN A 73 -1.61 -13.39 -3.67
N LEU A 74 -1.02 -12.80 -4.70
CA LEU A 74 -0.02 -13.43 -5.55
C LEU A 74 1.26 -12.59 -5.46
N ILE A 75 2.38 -13.25 -5.19
CA ILE A 75 3.70 -12.63 -5.12
C ILE A 75 4.60 -13.45 -6.03
N GLU A 76 5.22 -12.80 -7.00
CA GLU A 76 6.11 -13.44 -7.96
C GLU A 76 7.31 -12.55 -8.27
N ALA A 77 8.43 -13.18 -8.64
CA ALA A 77 9.58 -12.45 -9.16
C ALA A 77 9.42 -12.30 -10.68
N SER A 78 9.56 -11.07 -11.17
CA SER A 78 9.61 -10.76 -12.60
C SER A 78 10.80 -11.47 -13.24
N LYS A 79 10.57 -12.15 -14.35
CA LYS A 79 11.63 -12.78 -15.15
C LYS A 79 12.37 -11.78 -16.05
N VAL A 80 11.90 -10.54 -16.11
CA VAL A 80 12.42 -9.50 -17.01
C VAL A 80 13.45 -8.63 -16.29
N ASP A 81 13.20 -8.27 -15.04
CA ASP A 81 13.99 -7.29 -14.28
C ASP A 81 14.23 -7.67 -12.82
N ASP A 82 13.91 -8.91 -12.42
CA ASP A 82 14.00 -9.45 -11.05
C ASP A 82 13.19 -8.67 -10.01
N SER A 83 12.33 -7.74 -10.42
CA SER A 83 11.48 -6.98 -9.50
C SER A 83 10.38 -7.87 -8.92
N THR A 84 10.01 -7.64 -7.66
CA THR A 84 8.88 -8.34 -7.04
C THR A 84 7.57 -7.75 -7.53
N THR A 85 6.76 -8.58 -8.19
CA THR A 85 5.36 -8.29 -8.52
C THR A 85 4.46 -8.77 -7.40
N VAL A 86 3.54 -7.91 -6.97
CA VAL A 86 2.55 -8.24 -5.94
C VAL A 86 1.16 -7.90 -6.46
N ILE A 87 0.25 -8.85 -6.45
CA ILE A 87 -1.14 -8.68 -6.88
C ILE A 87 -2.06 -9.06 -5.73
N LEU A 88 -2.97 -8.15 -5.38
CA LEU A 88 -4.03 -8.35 -4.41
C LEU A 88 -5.36 -8.37 -5.17
N ASN A 89 -6.14 -9.43 -5.01
CA ASN A 89 -7.44 -9.57 -5.65
C ASN A 89 -8.53 -9.70 -4.59
N LEU A 90 -9.63 -8.98 -4.79
CA LEU A 90 -10.82 -9.04 -3.96
C LEU A 90 -12.06 -9.17 -4.87
N ALA A 91 -12.81 -10.25 -4.68
CA ALA A 91 -14.07 -10.43 -5.40
C ALA A 91 -15.17 -9.55 -4.80
N SER A 92 -16.14 -9.12 -5.62
CA SER A 92 -17.33 -8.44 -5.14
C SER A 92 -18.21 -9.36 -4.29
N LYS A 93 -19.03 -8.76 -3.43
CA LYS A 93 -20.15 -9.42 -2.76
C LYS A 93 -21.20 -9.74 -3.81
N GLY A 94 -21.24 -11.01 -4.21
CA GLY A 94 -22.13 -11.49 -5.25
C GLY A 94 -21.69 -11.05 -6.64
N SER A 95 -22.58 -11.31 -7.59
CA SER A 95 -22.32 -11.19 -9.02
C SER A 95 -23.21 -10.11 -9.64
N ILE A 96 -22.74 -9.49 -10.71
CA ILE A 96 -23.56 -8.63 -11.58
C ILE A 96 -24.16 -9.48 -12.70
N ILE A 97 -25.31 -9.03 -13.22
CA ILE A 97 -26.03 -9.69 -14.31
C ILE A 97 -26.08 -8.72 -15.49
N ASP A 98 -25.67 -9.19 -16.67
CA ASP A 98 -25.71 -8.39 -17.89
C ASP A 98 -27.09 -8.39 -18.54
N ARG A 99 -27.27 -7.59 -19.60
CA ARG A 99 -28.54 -7.51 -20.35
C ARG A 99 -29.02 -8.84 -20.96
N PHE A 100 -28.15 -9.84 -21.05
CA PHE A 100 -28.45 -11.18 -21.56
C PHE A 100 -28.71 -12.20 -20.44
N GLY A 101 -28.71 -11.76 -19.17
CA GLY A 101 -28.91 -12.63 -18.02
C GLY A 101 -27.68 -13.43 -17.62
N ARG A 102 -26.49 -13.14 -18.18
CA ARG A 102 -25.25 -13.83 -17.82
C ARG A 102 -24.66 -13.23 -16.56
N ARG A 103 -24.06 -14.10 -15.74
CA ARG A 103 -23.47 -13.75 -14.46
C ARG A 103 -21.99 -13.43 -14.62
N HIS A 104 -21.56 -12.34 -14.01
CA HIS A 104 -20.16 -11.91 -13.97
C HIS A 104 -19.75 -11.62 -12.52
N ASP A 105 -18.51 -11.93 -12.17
CA ASP A 105 -17.96 -11.73 -10.83
C ASP A 105 -16.90 -10.62 -10.87
N PRO A 106 -17.28 -9.35 -10.60
CA PRO A 106 -16.34 -8.26 -10.54
C PRO A 106 -15.21 -8.50 -9.54
N THR A 107 -14.02 -8.05 -9.90
CA THR A 107 -12.83 -8.13 -9.06
C THR A 107 -12.19 -6.77 -8.96
N LEU A 108 -11.88 -6.36 -7.73
CA LEU A 108 -10.98 -5.25 -7.42
C LEU A 108 -9.56 -5.81 -7.32
N THR A 109 -8.65 -5.25 -8.11
CA THR A 109 -7.24 -5.62 -8.11
C THR A 109 -6.36 -4.45 -7.73
N ILE A 110 -5.41 -4.69 -6.83
CA ILE A 110 -4.32 -3.77 -6.50
C ILE A 110 -3.01 -4.47 -6.87
N ARG A 111 -2.21 -3.85 -7.73
CA ARG A 111 -0.96 -4.46 -8.22
C ARG A 111 0.21 -3.52 -8.04
N CYS A 112 1.32 -4.06 -7.55
CA CYS A 112 2.65 -3.50 -7.72
C CYS A 112 3.39 -4.32 -8.78
N MET A 113 3.87 -3.66 -9.82
CA MET A 113 4.68 -4.26 -10.88
C MET A 113 5.64 -3.19 -11.39
N GLU A 114 6.92 -3.53 -11.57
CA GLU A 114 7.95 -2.58 -12.02
C GLU A 114 7.98 -1.28 -11.18
N LYS A 115 7.79 -1.42 -9.86
CA LYS A 115 7.70 -0.32 -8.89
C LYS A 115 6.51 0.64 -9.07
N VAL A 116 5.55 0.32 -9.93
CA VAL A 116 4.32 1.10 -10.11
C VAL A 116 3.16 0.41 -9.40
N THR A 117 2.49 1.15 -8.52
CA THR A 117 1.25 0.71 -7.88
C THR A 117 0.03 1.18 -8.68
N VAL A 118 -0.83 0.23 -9.06
CA VAL A 118 -2.07 0.47 -9.81
C VAL A 118 -3.26 -0.17 -9.10
N LEU A 119 -4.46 0.37 -9.32
CA LEU A 119 -5.72 -0.18 -8.82
C LEU A 119 -6.73 -0.16 -9.96
N TYR A 120 -7.40 -1.27 -10.19
CA TYR A 120 -8.40 -1.37 -11.24
C TYR A 120 -9.50 -2.37 -10.88
N TRP A 121 -10.64 -2.22 -11.54
CA TRP A 121 -11.74 -3.16 -11.47
C TRP A 121 -11.85 -3.92 -12.78
N THR A 122 -12.05 -5.24 -12.71
CA THR A 122 -12.40 -6.10 -13.86
C THR A 122 -13.84 -6.55 -13.71
N PHE A 123 -14.60 -6.58 -14.81
CA PHE A 123 -16.05 -6.79 -14.78
C PHE A 123 -16.49 -8.08 -15.49
N GLY A 124 -15.77 -9.18 -15.25
CA GLY A 124 -15.97 -10.42 -16.00
C GLY A 124 -15.67 -10.22 -17.48
N ASP A 125 -16.59 -10.62 -18.36
CA ASP A 125 -16.49 -10.50 -19.83
C ASP A 125 -17.10 -9.22 -20.40
N LEU A 126 -17.50 -8.28 -19.55
CA LEU A 126 -18.08 -7.01 -20.01
C LEU A 126 -17.01 -6.08 -20.56
N PHE A 127 -17.31 -5.50 -21.72
CA PHE A 127 -16.51 -4.45 -22.31
C PHE A 127 -16.76 -3.13 -21.58
N VAL A 128 -15.70 -2.37 -21.34
CA VAL A 128 -15.77 -1.03 -20.78
C VAL A 128 -15.28 -0.02 -21.81
N ALA A 129 -15.30 1.26 -21.45
CA ALA A 129 -14.73 2.34 -22.26
C ALA A 129 -14.39 3.49 -21.32
N ASP A 130 -13.40 4.31 -21.65
CA ASP A 130 -13.09 5.55 -20.90
C ASP A 130 -13.55 6.84 -21.60
N SER A 131 -13.96 6.73 -22.87
CA SER A 131 -14.49 7.84 -23.66
C SER A 131 -15.94 8.19 -23.29
N GLY A 132 -16.40 9.40 -23.64
CA GLY A 132 -17.82 9.78 -23.54
C GLY A 132 -18.42 9.76 -22.12
N GLY A 133 -17.61 9.76 -21.07
CA GLY A 133 -18.05 9.66 -19.68
C GLY A 133 -18.13 8.23 -19.12
N PHE A 134 -17.83 7.20 -19.92
CA PHE A 134 -17.83 5.81 -19.46
C PHE A 134 -16.63 5.48 -18.56
N GLY A 135 -15.57 6.31 -18.58
CA GLY A 135 -14.41 6.20 -17.69
C GLY A 135 -14.63 6.74 -16.29
N GLU A 136 -15.87 7.07 -15.91
CA GLU A 136 -16.19 7.56 -14.57
C GLU A 136 -16.64 6.41 -13.67
N VAL A 137 -15.86 6.15 -12.63
CA VAL A 137 -16.21 5.18 -11.58
C VAL A 137 -16.60 5.94 -10.33
N THR A 138 -17.86 5.83 -9.90
CA THR A 138 -18.31 6.36 -8.62
C THR A 138 -17.95 5.36 -7.52
N ILE A 139 -17.30 5.81 -6.45
CA ILE A 139 -17.03 4.98 -5.28
C ILE A 139 -17.63 5.61 -4.02
N ARG A 140 -17.95 4.76 -3.04
CA ARG A 140 -18.30 5.15 -1.68
C ARG A 140 -17.65 4.19 -0.70
N LEU A 141 -16.89 4.73 0.24
CA LEU A 141 -16.30 3.97 1.34
C LEU A 141 -17.25 4.07 2.53
N ASP A 142 -17.69 2.93 3.06
CA ASP A 142 -18.66 2.83 4.15
C ASP A 142 -19.83 3.83 3.99
N ARG A 143 -19.94 4.77 4.94
CA ARG A 143 -21.00 5.79 4.97
C ARG A 143 -20.53 7.16 4.48
N GLU A 144 -19.28 7.28 4.01
CA GLU A 144 -18.74 8.54 3.49
C GLU A 144 -19.53 9.07 2.28
N LYS A 145 -19.26 10.32 1.90
CA LYS A 145 -19.84 10.89 0.68
C LYS A 145 -19.25 10.17 -0.54
N ALA A 146 -20.13 9.71 -1.44
CA ALA A 146 -19.71 9.14 -2.70
C ALA A 146 -18.90 10.16 -3.53
N ARG A 147 -17.89 9.68 -4.25
CA ARG A 147 -17.04 10.51 -5.11
C ARG A 147 -16.75 9.78 -6.42
N SER A 148 -16.66 10.56 -7.49
CA SER A 148 -16.30 10.05 -8.80
C SER A 148 -14.80 10.06 -9.02
N LEU A 149 -14.29 8.98 -9.58
CA LEU A 149 -12.93 8.81 -10.04
C LEU A 149 -12.94 8.83 -11.56
N ARG A 150 -12.04 9.60 -12.15
CA ARG A 150 -11.72 9.44 -13.55
C ARG A 150 -10.72 8.29 -13.67
N THR A 151 -11.10 7.27 -14.41
CA THR A 151 -10.31 6.08 -14.69
C THR A 151 -10.10 5.95 -16.19
N ASP A 152 -9.03 5.26 -16.56
CA ASP A 152 -8.75 4.95 -17.95
C ASP A 152 -8.95 3.46 -18.19
N GLU A 153 -9.28 3.11 -19.42
CA GLU A 153 -9.57 1.75 -19.83
C GLU A 153 -8.27 0.92 -20.01
N SER A 154 -8.35 -0.38 -19.72
CA SER A 154 -7.26 -1.32 -20.01
C SER A 154 -7.16 -1.64 -21.51
N THR A 155 -5.99 -2.06 -21.96
CA THR A 155 -5.73 -2.39 -23.38
C THR A 155 -6.58 -3.55 -23.92
N ASP A 156 -7.14 -4.39 -23.04
CA ASP A 156 -8.03 -5.49 -23.40
C ASP A 156 -9.52 -5.12 -23.25
N HIS A 157 -9.83 -3.86 -22.93
CA HIS A 157 -11.17 -3.30 -22.81
C HIS A 157 -12.05 -3.91 -21.72
N ARG A 158 -11.46 -4.48 -20.66
CA ARG A 158 -12.18 -5.22 -19.61
C ARG A 158 -12.01 -4.66 -18.20
N SER A 159 -11.21 -3.62 -18.07
CA SER A 159 -10.96 -2.96 -16.80
C SER A 159 -10.96 -1.46 -16.90
N LEU A 160 -11.44 -0.84 -15.82
CA LEU A 160 -11.27 0.59 -15.56
C LEU A 160 -10.34 0.74 -14.37
N GLY A 161 -9.30 1.57 -14.53
CA GLY A 161 -8.23 1.66 -13.54
C GLY A 161 -7.63 3.04 -13.34
N LEU A 162 -6.95 3.16 -12.21
CA LEU A 162 -5.94 4.17 -11.93
C LEU A 162 -4.58 3.52 -12.20
N TRP A 163 -3.93 3.94 -13.29
CA TRP A 163 -2.71 3.29 -13.79
C TRP A 163 -1.42 3.92 -13.25
N THR A 164 -1.52 4.90 -12.35
CA THR A 164 -0.38 5.59 -11.77
C THR A 164 -0.39 5.53 -10.25
N GLY A 165 0.80 5.45 -9.64
CA GLY A 165 0.94 5.46 -8.18
C GLY A 165 0.44 6.77 -7.55
N GLY A 166 0.57 7.91 -8.24
CA GLY A 166 0.15 9.22 -7.73
C GLY A 166 -1.36 9.32 -7.47
N GLN A 167 -2.19 8.66 -8.28
CA GLN A 167 -3.64 8.60 -8.08
C GLN A 167 -4.06 7.40 -7.24
N THR A 168 -3.39 6.27 -7.43
CA THR A 168 -3.73 5.00 -6.80
C THR A 168 -3.43 4.98 -5.30
N ILE A 169 -2.24 5.40 -4.89
CA ILE A 169 -1.80 5.30 -3.49
C ILE A 169 -2.70 6.10 -2.55
N PRO A 170 -3.11 7.35 -2.86
CA PRO A 170 -4.09 8.07 -2.05
C PRO A 170 -5.43 7.32 -1.89
N LEU A 171 -5.92 6.68 -2.95
CA LEU A 171 -7.14 5.89 -2.89
C LEU A 171 -6.97 4.68 -1.95
N ILE A 172 -5.89 3.90 -2.11
CA ILE A 172 -5.60 2.76 -1.24
C ILE A 172 -5.52 3.20 0.22
N ARG A 173 -4.84 4.31 0.51
CA ARG A 173 -4.75 4.85 1.88
C ARG A 173 -6.12 5.17 2.47
N SER A 174 -7.04 5.73 1.68
CA SER A 174 -8.41 5.97 2.16
C SER A 174 -9.19 4.69 2.45
N MET A 175 -8.81 3.56 1.85
CA MET A 175 -9.47 2.27 2.07
C MET A 175 -9.00 1.56 3.35
N LEU A 176 -7.83 1.89 3.90
CA LEU A 176 -7.21 1.14 5.00
C LEU A 176 -8.04 1.13 6.28
N ASP A 177 -8.80 2.20 6.52
CA ASP A 177 -9.62 2.41 7.72
C ASP A 177 -11.12 2.19 7.47
N ASN A 178 -11.48 1.62 6.32
CA ASN A 178 -12.87 1.37 5.93
C ASN A 178 -13.13 -0.13 5.76
N GLU A 179 -14.39 -0.54 5.92
CA GLU A 179 -14.78 -1.94 5.84
C GLU A 179 -15.36 -2.34 4.48
N THR A 180 -16.07 -1.42 3.84
CA THR A 180 -16.81 -1.65 2.60
C THR A 180 -16.51 -0.59 1.54
N MET A 181 -16.51 -1.03 0.28
CA MET A 181 -16.47 -0.14 -0.88
C MET A 181 -17.62 -0.46 -1.81
N LEU A 182 -18.56 0.48 -1.96
CA LEU A 182 -19.54 0.46 -3.04
C LEU A 182 -18.92 1.11 -4.27
N VAL A 183 -19.10 0.47 -5.42
CA VAL A 183 -18.62 0.94 -6.72
C VAL A 183 -19.79 0.95 -7.69
N ARG A 184 -19.94 2.05 -8.42
CA ARG A 184 -20.90 2.19 -9.51
C ARG A 184 -20.18 2.62 -10.77
N MET A 185 -20.42 1.91 -11.87
CA MET A 185 -19.86 2.22 -13.18
C MET A 185 -20.80 1.72 -14.28
N THR A 186 -20.54 2.11 -15.53
CA THR A 186 -21.39 1.74 -16.67
C THR A 186 -20.53 1.03 -17.72
N PRO A 187 -20.67 -0.29 -17.91
CA PRO A 187 -20.02 -0.99 -19.01
C PRO A 187 -20.57 -0.52 -20.36
N TYR A 188 -19.81 -0.74 -21.43
CA TYR A 188 -20.22 -0.36 -22.77
C TYR A 188 -21.48 -1.14 -23.19
N SER A 189 -22.49 -0.44 -23.71
CA SER A 189 -23.79 -1.01 -24.11
C SER A 189 -24.60 -1.66 -22.97
N GLU A 190 -24.29 -1.33 -21.72
CA GLU A 190 -25.00 -1.77 -20.52
C GLU A 190 -25.58 -0.57 -19.74
N SER A 191 -26.46 -0.85 -18.78
CA SER A 191 -26.87 0.15 -17.78
C SER A 191 -25.84 0.27 -16.67
N ALA A 192 -25.89 1.36 -15.89
CA ALA A 192 -25.05 1.50 -14.71
C ALA A 192 -25.29 0.34 -13.73
N MET A 193 -24.21 -0.25 -13.25
CA MET A 193 -24.22 -1.37 -12.31
C MET A 193 -23.53 -0.98 -11.03
N GLU A 194 -24.02 -1.52 -9.92
CA GLU A 194 -23.46 -1.35 -8.59
C GLU A 194 -22.90 -2.67 -8.07
N MET A 195 -21.81 -2.58 -7.34
CA MET A 195 -21.14 -3.72 -6.74
C MET A 195 -20.50 -3.29 -5.42
N GLU A 196 -20.48 -4.22 -4.46
CA GLU A 196 -19.94 -3.98 -3.13
C GLU A 196 -18.73 -4.88 -2.91
N PHE A 197 -17.69 -4.35 -2.26
CA PHE A 197 -16.48 -5.10 -1.88
C PHE A 197 -16.30 -5.05 -0.36
N ASP A 198 -15.96 -6.19 0.25
CA ASP A 198 -15.54 -6.29 1.65
C ASP A 198 -14.03 -6.04 1.73
N ILE A 199 -13.65 -4.79 1.96
CA ILE A 199 -12.24 -4.35 1.92
C ILE A 199 -11.50 -4.56 3.25
N ARG A 200 -12.15 -5.16 4.26
CA ARG A 200 -11.52 -5.51 5.54
C ARG A 200 -10.27 -6.37 5.33
N GLY A 201 -9.30 -6.20 6.23
CA GLY A 201 -8.00 -6.89 6.14
C GLY A 201 -7.03 -6.30 5.12
N LEU A 202 -7.41 -5.24 4.39
CA LEU A 202 -6.49 -4.57 3.43
C LEU A 202 -5.21 -4.04 4.09
N ALA A 203 -5.30 -3.52 5.32
CA ALA A 203 -4.14 -3.01 6.05
C ALA A 203 -3.04 -4.07 6.24
N ALA A 204 -3.43 -5.32 6.49
CA ALA A 204 -2.53 -6.46 6.53
C ALA A 204 -2.13 -6.90 5.12
N ALA A 205 -3.11 -6.94 4.21
CA ALA A 205 -2.91 -7.49 2.88
C ALA A 205 -1.94 -6.66 2.02
N VAL A 206 -1.91 -5.33 2.19
CA VAL A 206 -1.13 -4.42 1.35
C VAL A 206 0.35 -4.35 1.70
N LYS A 207 0.78 -4.90 2.85
CA LYS A 207 2.17 -4.77 3.32
C LYS A 207 3.24 -5.28 2.34
N PRO A 208 3.10 -6.47 1.71
CA PRO A 208 4.09 -6.93 0.72
C PRO A 208 4.13 -6.00 -0.50
N LEU A 209 2.98 -5.46 -0.90
CA LEU A 209 2.86 -4.53 -2.02
C LEU A 209 3.58 -3.21 -1.71
N GLN A 210 3.39 -2.67 -0.52
CA GLN A 210 4.08 -1.47 -0.01
C GLN A 210 5.60 -1.65 0.00
N ALA A 211 6.09 -2.80 0.45
CA ALA A 211 7.51 -3.13 0.43
C ALA A 211 8.07 -3.21 -1.00
N ALA A 212 7.33 -3.88 -1.91
CA ALA A 212 7.76 -4.03 -3.30
C ALA A 212 7.82 -2.69 -4.05
N CYS A 213 6.83 -1.82 -3.86
CA CYS A 213 6.71 -0.53 -4.57
C CYS A 213 7.25 0.68 -3.78
N GLY A 214 7.79 0.48 -2.57
CA GLY A 214 8.52 1.52 -1.84
C GLY A 214 7.67 2.68 -1.31
N TRP A 215 6.44 2.42 -0.84
CA TRP A 215 5.59 3.44 -0.23
C TRP A 215 4.98 2.98 1.10
N SER A 216 4.66 3.93 2.00
CA SER A 216 4.10 3.64 3.33
C SER A 216 2.63 4.04 3.46
N ALA A 217 1.92 3.40 4.40
CA ALA A 217 0.51 3.66 4.70
C ALA A 217 0.20 5.08 5.20
N VAL A 218 1.22 5.87 5.60
CA VAL A 218 1.01 7.21 6.18
C VAL A 218 0.33 8.13 5.17
N ALA A 219 -0.96 8.41 5.38
CA ALA A 219 -1.66 9.49 4.72
C ALA A 219 -1.03 10.83 5.16
N LYS A 220 -0.65 11.66 4.19
CA LYS A 220 -0.21 13.03 4.48
C LYS A 220 -1.38 13.75 5.18
N PRO A 221 -1.18 14.40 6.34
CA PRO A 221 -2.28 15.05 7.05
C PRO A 221 -2.97 16.05 6.13
N LYS A 222 -4.31 15.97 6.09
CA LYS A 222 -5.17 16.89 5.37
C LYS A 222 -4.83 18.30 5.86
N ALA A 223 -4.33 19.15 4.98
CA ALA A 223 -4.10 20.55 5.31
C ALA A 223 -5.43 21.12 5.83
N ALA A 224 -5.43 21.63 7.06
CA ALA A 224 -6.56 22.34 7.61
C ALA A 224 -6.86 23.51 6.65
N ALA A 225 -8.08 23.54 6.12
CA ALA A 225 -8.55 24.71 5.40
C ALA A 225 -8.60 25.87 6.41
N ASN A 226 -7.80 26.91 6.16
CA ASN A 226 -7.98 28.22 6.75
C ASN A 226 -9.10 28.96 6.01
#